data_AF-A0A1B7Y878-F1
#
_entry.id   AF-A0A1B7Y878-F1
#
_cell.length_a   1.000
_cell.length_b   1.000
_cell.length_c   1.000
_cell.angle_alpha   90.00
_cell.angle_beta   90.00
_cell.angle_gamma   90.00
#
_symmetry.space_group_name_H-M   'P 1'
#
loop_
_entity.id
_entity.type
_entity.pdbx_description
1 polymer ?
#
loop_
_entity_poly.entity_id
_entity_poly.type
_entity_poly.pdbx_seq_one_letter_code
_entity_poly.pdbx_strand_id
1 'polypeptide(L)'
;MLEISYSTRLRSLLNPSDPHFFDYWIGKRWQSDEFLTSATFLQRPVTDPDETFKVCEKGWNCSAEINFVGPAYKCQELARGQSGNARLPFDFGLLAPKGNHTWIASATLGEYHDPQLKDVEPGGIPTFDPPFPKNLGAFRTEPVIWVGYAELVNTSIPPYLGERGRGFNAEAWRPNAFACEHYEARYTAELRYRDGVQLHAIKSRQLLDPIVNTTFQGHIPAVDGTEDNTTATPEENYVLPRDTLKYRKTAAYHSLGLFLRNMINGTISEPNTNASSFVIQTGLIDQRLYNARPNMVSQLEKYYETLVLSMLVKPRFLPVVWASKPDEQTGIRDSGLGPKEDYMYPCQRERAAIKFYYRSRILFSVYCVAIFFTILGLTAGALALRKNDGVPRNTDFSSIVAATRGSHLGKVPWDGVDGDSGGIPEEVMSMKMGYGRLRTAECNVGYQEEGDDRTDSPKPMPRSPDFGFGFEGNLDQTCGSKA
;
A
#
# COMPACT_ATOMS: atom_id res chain seq x y z
N MET A 1 -18.46 9.09 -21.28
CA MET A 1 -19.47 8.44 -22.15
C MET A 1 -18.84 7.25 -22.89
N LEU A 2 -18.79 6.05 -22.34
CA LEU A 2 -18.07 4.86 -22.88
C LEU A 2 -18.44 4.43 -24.34
N GLU A 3 -17.96 5.10 -25.38
CA GLU A 3 -18.19 4.74 -26.80
C GLU A 3 -17.51 3.43 -27.27
N ILE A 4 -16.68 2.81 -26.44
CA ILE A 4 -15.83 1.67 -26.87
C ILE A 4 -16.32 0.30 -26.37
N SER A 5 -17.28 0.23 -25.43
CA SER A 5 -17.73 -1.10 -24.97
C SER A 5 -18.65 -1.82 -25.95
N TYR A 6 -19.05 -1.19 -27.06
CA TYR A 6 -19.97 -1.78 -28.04
C TYR A 6 -19.55 -1.51 -29.49
N SER A 7 -19.95 -2.41 -30.37
CA SER A 7 -19.80 -2.26 -31.81
C SER A 7 -21.06 -1.62 -32.37
N THR A 8 -20.89 -0.58 -33.16
CA THR A 8 -21.91 -0.03 -34.07
C THR A 8 -21.39 -0.14 -35.48
N ARG A 9 -22.22 -0.58 -36.41
CA ARG A 9 -21.92 -0.47 -37.84
C ARG A 9 -23.20 -0.25 -38.62
N LEU A 10 -23.52 1.01 -38.90
CA LEU A 10 -23.94 1.36 -40.25
C LEU A 10 -22.78 2.09 -40.93
N ARG A 11 -22.52 1.70 -42.18
CA ARG A 11 -21.51 2.30 -43.06
C ARG A 11 -21.44 3.82 -42.87
N SER A 12 -20.27 4.31 -42.50
CA SER A 12 -19.77 5.67 -42.79
C SER A 12 -19.68 5.98 -44.30
N LEU A 13 -20.44 5.27 -45.14
CA LEU A 13 -20.50 5.34 -46.60
C LEU A 13 -21.92 5.65 -47.10
N LEU A 14 -22.91 5.81 -46.21
CA LEU A 14 -24.22 6.35 -46.55
C LEU A 14 -24.32 7.75 -45.96
N ASN A 15 -24.83 8.68 -46.75
CA ASN A 15 -24.89 10.10 -46.46
C ASN A 15 -25.38 10.33 -45.02
N PRO A 16 -24.59 10.93 -44.11
CA PRO A 16 -25.01 11.23 -42.73
C PRO A 16 -26.25 12.12 -42.64
N SER A 17 -26.61 12.74 -43.77
CA SER A 17 -27.80 13.59 -43.93
C SER A 17 -29.07 12.78 -44.25
N ASP A 18 -28.98 11.46 -44.45
CA ASP A 18 -30.15 10.61 -44.70
C ASP A 18 -30.98 10.46 -43.40
N PRO A 19 -32.30 10.75 -43.42
CA PRO A 19 -33.16 10.60 -42.24
C PRO A 19 -33.28 9.17 -41.72
N HIS A 20 -32.88 8.17 -42.50
CA HIS A 20 -32.84 6.75 -42.12
C HIS A 20 -31.45 6.29 -41.68
N PHE A 21 -30.46 7.19 -41.64
CA PHE A 21 -29.12 6.89 -41.13
C PHE A 21 -29.11 6.84 -39.61
N PHE A 22 -28.84 5.67 -39.04
CA PHE A 22 -28.56 5.51 -37.61
C PHE A 22 -27.64 4.31 -37.36
N ASP A 23 -26.86 4.39 -36.28
CA ASP A 23 -26.03 3.32 -35.77
C ASP A 23 -26.76 2.58 -34.64
N TYR A 24 -26.77 1.26 -34.67
CA TYR A 24 -27.33 0.45 -33.58
C TYR A 24 -26.35 -0.59 -33.05
N TRP A 25 -26.61 -1.05 -31.83
CA TRP A 25 -25.79 -2.02 -31.11
C TRP A 25 -25.91 -3.41 -31.74
N ILE A 26 -24.77 -4.00 -32.06
CA ILE A 26 -24.66 -5.36 -32.62
C ILE A 26 -23.78 -6.28 -31.78
N GLY A 27 -23.42 -5.85 -30.56
CA GLY A 27 -22.55 -6.62 -29.68
C GLY A 27 -21.49 -5.80 -28.96
N LYS A 28 -20.77 -6.49 -28.08
CA LYS A 28 -19.59 -5.98 -27.37
C LYS A 28 -18.34 -5.99 -28.26
N ARG A 29 -17.36 -5.12 -27.97
CA ARG A 29 -16.07 -5.14 -28.68
C ARG A 29 -15.13 -6.19 -28.12
N TRP A 30 -14.28 -6.77 -28.96
CA TRP A 30 -13.28 -7.75 -28.53
C TRP A 30 -12.24 -7.15 -27.56
N GLN A 31 -11.90 -5.87 -27.70
CA GLN A 31 -10.98 -5.20 -26.78
C GLN A 31 -11.55 -5.03 -25.37
N SER A 32 -12.87 -4.85 -25.24
CA SER A 32 -13.51 -4.85 -23.91
C SER A 32 -13.44 -6.23 -23.28
N ASP A 33 -13.63 -7.29 -24.07
CA ASP A 33 -13.57 -8.67 -23.57
C ASP A 33 -12.19 -9.05 -23.03
N GLU A 34 -11.12 -8.76 -23.77
CA GLU A 34 -9.74 -9.02 -23.35
C GLU A 34 -9.48 -8.48 -21.94
N PHE A 35 -9.92 -7.24 -21.72
CA PHE A 35 -9.67 -6.50 -20.50
C PHE A 35 -10.57 -6.95 -19.34
N LEU A 36 -11.87 -7.15 -19.57
CA LEU A 36 -12.81 -7.66 -18.56
C LEU A 36 -12.46 -9.10 -18.15
N THR A 37 -11.98 -9.91 -19.10
CA THR A 37 -11.44 -11.25 -18.84
C THR A 37 -10.21 -11.17 -17.94
N SER A 38 -9.30 -10.24 -18.20
CA SER A 38 -8.12 -9.99 -17.35
C SER A 38 -8.53 -9.59 -15.93
N ALA A 39 -9.50 -8.68 -15.77
CA ALA A 39 -10.04 -8.29 -14.47
C ALA A 39 -10.64 -9.50 -13.70
N THR A 40 -11.31 -10.38 -14.44
CA THR A 40 -11.94 -11.59 -13.88
C THR A 40 -10.90 -12.55 -13.32
N PHE A 41 -9.86 -12.86 -14.08
CA PHE A 41 -8.80 -13.76 -13.63
C PHE A 41 -7.96 -13.16 -12.50
N LEU A 42 -7.73 -11.85 -12.52
CA LEU A 42 -7.04 -11.14 -11.45
C LEU A 42 -7.89 -11.04 -10.17
N GLN A 43 -9.22 -11.18 -10.28
CA GLN A 43 -10.19 -10.95 -9.20
C GLN A 43 -10.06 -9.57 -8.54
N ARG A 44 -9.54 -8.59 -9.29
CA ARG A 44 -9.35 -7.20 -8.89
C ARG A 44 -9.33 -6.31 -10.13
N PRO A 45 -9.53 -5.00 -9.99
CA PRO A 45 -9.48 -4.12 -11.15
C PRO A 45 -8.12 -4.18 -11.83
N VAL A 46 -8.11 -4.16 -13.16
CA VAL A 46 -6.86 -4.11 -13.92
C VAL A 46 -6.25 -2.73 -13.72
N THR A 47 -4.97 -2.68 -13.37
CA THR A 47 -4.20 -1.46 -13.10
C THR A 47 -3.07 -1.30 -14.11
N ASP A 48 -2.65 -0.06 -14.39
CA ASP A 48 -1.44 0.23 -15.15
C ASP A 48 -0.30 0.63 -14.18
N PRO A 49 0.72 -0.22 -13.98
CA PRO A 49 1.81 0.06 -13.05
C PRO A 49 2.64 1.30 -13.44
N ASP A 50 2.78 1.57 -14.74
CA ASP A 50 3.60 2.67 -15.24
C ASP A 50 2.92 4.03 -14.98
N GLU A 51 1.59 4.07 -15.14
CA GLU A 51 0.78 5.24 -14.80
C GLU A 51 0.66 5.45 -13.29
N THR A 52 0.71 4.37 -12.50
CA THR A 52 0.61 4.45 -11.04
C THR A 52 1.71 5.34 -10.43
N PHE A 53 2.95 5.23 -10.92
CA PHE A 53 4.05 6.07 -10.43
C PHE A 53 4.00 7.51 -10.93
N LYS A 54 3.29 7.79 -12.04
CA LYS A 54 3.02 9.16 -12.50
C LYS A 54 2.01 9.84 -11.58
N VAL A 55 1.02 9.10 -11.09
CA VAL A 55 0.00 9.61 -10.14
C VAL A 55 0.57 9.75 -8.73
N CYS A 56 1.32 8.75 -8.25
CA CYS A 56 1.90 8.73 -6.93
C CYS A 56 3.42 8.46 -6.99
N GLU A 57 4.20 9.49 -6.68
CA GLU A 57 5.66 9.42 -6.65
C GLU A 57 6.17 8.29 -5.73
N LYS A 58 7.29 7.65 -6.12
CA LYS A 58 7.95 6.60 -5.33
C LYS A 58 8.22 7.06 -3.89
N GLY A 59 7.93 6.19 -2.91
CA GLY A 59 8.10 6.47 -1.48
C GLY A 59 6.96 7.27 -0.85
N TRP A 60 5.90 7.56 -1.59
CA TRP A 60 4.65 8.11 -1.07
C TRP A 60 3.52 7.08 -1.14
N ASN A 61 2.65 7.13 -0.14
CA ASN A 61 1.33 6.52 -0.15
C ASN A 61 0.33 7.61 -0.50
N CYS A 62 -0.40 7.44 -1.60
CA CYS A 62 -1.40 8.40 -2.03
C CYS A 62 -2.80 7.81 -1.91
N SER A 63 -3.77 8.60 -1.49
CA SER A 63 -5.18 8.26 -1.58
C SER A 63 -5.97 9.38 -2.25
N ALA A 64 -6.83 8.99 -3.19
CA ALA A 64 -7.75 9.86 -3.88
C ALA A 64 -9.16 9.25 -3.85
N GLU A 65 -10.18 10.09 -3.74
CA GLU A 65 -11.56 9.64 -3.67
C GLU A 65 -12.31 10.19 -4.87
N ILE A 66 -12.70 9.31 -5.80
CA ILE A 66 -13.37 9.70 -7.04
C ILE A 66 -14.87 9.45 -6.94
N ASN A 67 -15.65 10.38 -7.49
CA ASN A 67 -17.09 10.25 -7.64
C ASN A 67 -17.43 10.08 -9.12
N PHE A 68 -18.20 9.05 -9.45
CA PHE A 68 -18.62 8.80 -10.83
C PHE A 68 -20.00 8.13 -10.88
N VAL A 69 -20.61 8.16 -12.07
CA VAL A 69 -21.88 7.48 -12.32
C VAL A 69 -21.64 6.35 -13.32
N GLY A 70 -22.13 5.17 -12.98
CA GLY A 70 -21.90 3.95 -13.77
C GLY A 70 -22.99 2.91 -13.57
N PRO A 71 -22.93 1.79 -14.29
CA PRO A 71 -23.90 0.72 -14.15
C PRO A 71 -23.68 -0.04 -12.84
N ALA A 72 -24.75 -0.60 -12.29
CA ALA A 72 -24.79 -1.41 -11.08
C ALA A 72 -25.88 -2.46 -11.18
N TYR A 73 -25.71 -3.59 -10.52
CA TYR A 73 -26.82 -4.51 -10.30
C TYR A 73 -27.45 -4.26 -8.93
N LYS A 74 -28.79 -4.17 -8.91
CA LYS A 74 -29.58 -4.17 -7.68
C LYS A 74 -30.10 -5.58 -7.47
N CYS A 75 -29.52 -6.28 -6.51
CA CYS A 75 -29.87 -7.67 -6.24
C CYS A 75 -30.85 -7.79 -5.07
N GLN A 76 -31.83 -8.68 -5.20
CA GLN A 76 -32.81 -9.00 -4.17
C GLN A 76 -32.85 -10.52 -3.94
N GLU A 77 -32.74 -10.93 -2.68
CA GLU A 77 -32.93 -12.33 -2.27
C GLU A 77 -34.41 -12.71 -2.43
N LEU A 78 -34.66 -13.82 -3.12
CA LEU A 78 -36.00 -14.30 -3.46
C LEU A 78 -36.38 -15.57 -2.69
N ALA A 79 -35.39 -16.38 -2.33
CA ALA A 79 -35.59 -17.64 -1.63
C ALA A 79 -34.38 -17.97 -0.77
N ARG A 80 -34.62 -18.50 0.44
CA ARG A 80 -33.58 -18.92 1.38
C ARG A 80 -34.00 -20.18 2.11
N GLY A 81 -33.35 -21.31 1.81
CA GLY A 81 -33.65 -22.65 2.32
C GLY A 81 -34.93 -23.30 1.74
N GLN A 82 -35.94 -22.50 1.39
CA GLN A 82 -37.19 -22.95 0.77
C GLN A 82 -37.56 -22.03 -0.39
N SER A 83 -38.33 -22.56 -1.35
CA SER A 83 -38.87 -21.75 -2.45
C SER A 83 -39.75 -20.64 -1.89
N GLY A 84 -39.41 -19.38 -2.17
CA GLY A 84 -40.28 -18.25 -1.85
C GLY A 84 -41.50 -18.17 -2.78
N ASN A 85 -42.32 -17.14 -2.59
CA ASN A 85 -43.48 -16.86 -3.45
C ASN A 85 -43.09 -16.28 -4.84
N ALA A 86 -41.81 -16.00 -5.07
CA ALA A 86 -41.32 -15.42 -6.32
C ALA A 86 -41.24 -16.48 -7.43
N ARG A 87 -41.72 -16.13 -8.63
CA ARG A 87 -41.66 -17.01 -9.81
C ARG A 87 -40.25 -17.01 -10.39
N LEU A 88 -39.50 -18.09 -10.17
CA LEU A 88 -38.19 -18.30 -10.77
C LEU A 88 -38.32 -18.87 -12.19
N PRO A 89 -37.37 -18.56 -13.10
CA PRO A 89 -37.36 -19.14 -14.45
C PRO A 89 -36.83 -20.59 -14.49
N PHE A 90 -36.52 -21.17 -13.34
CA PHE A 90 -36.05 -22.54 -13.17
C PHE A 90 -36.72 -23.17 -11.94
N ASP A 91 -36.71 -24.50 -11.88
CA ASP A 91 -37.23 -25.23 -10.72
C ASP A 91 -36.21 -25.19 -9.56
N PHE A 92 -36.64 -24.62 -8.43
CA PHE A 92 -35.84 -24.52 -7.21
C PHE A 92 -35.47 -25.90 -6.63
N GLY A 93 -36.28 -26.94 -6.90
CA GLY A 93 -36.03 -28.30 -6.45
C GLY A 93 -34.81 -28.97 -7.09
N LEU A 94 -34.30 -28.41 -8.19
CA LEU A 94 -33.09 -28.89 -8.87
C LEU A 94 -31.80 -28.54 -8.11
N LEU A 95 -31.87 -27.62 -7.14
CA LEU A 95 -30.73 -27.25 -6.32
C LEU A 95 -30.48 -28.28 -5.20
N ALA A 96 -29.21 -28.46 -4.87
CA ALA A 96 -28.79 -29.21 -3.69
C ALA A 96 -29.41 -28.60 -2.41
N PRO A 97 -29.85 -29.43 -1.45
CA PRO A 97 -29.53 -30.85 -1.33
C PRO A 97 -30.49 -31.82 -2.02
N LYS A 98 -31.65 -31.36 -2.53
CA LYS A 98 -32.66 -32.24 -3.14
C LYS A 98 -32.28 -32.65 -4.57
N GLY A 99 -31.88 -31.67 -5.36
CA GLY A 99 -31.38 -31.89 -6.71
C GLY A 99 -29.87 -32.02 -6.74
N ASN A 100 -29.34 -32.07 -7.96
CA ASN A 100 -27.93 -32.33 -8.23
C ASN A 100 -27.13 -31.07 -8.60
N HIS A 101 -27.78 -29.90 -8.65
CA HIS A 101 -27.11 -28.64 -9.01
C HIS A 101 -26.66 -27.84 -7.80
N THR A 102 -25.41 -27.36 -7.82
CA THR A 102 -24.92 -26.37 -6.85
C THR A 102 -25.07 -24.93 -7.36
N TRP A 103 -25.25 -24.76 -8.68
CA TRP A 103 -25.47 -23.49 -9.34
C TRP A 103 -26.43 -23.65 -10.52
N ILE A 104 -27.40 -22.75 -10.63
CA ILE A 104 -28.28 -22.59 -11.79
C ILE A 104 -28.46 -21.10 -12.00
N ALA A 105 -28.03 -20.59 -13.15
CA ALA A 105 -28.25 -19.20 -13.53
C ALA A 105 -28.96 -19.12 -14.88
N SER A 106 -30.01 -18.30 -14.91
CA SER A 106 -30.69 -17.86 -16.12
C SER A 106 -30.49 -16.35 -16.20
N ALA A 107 -29.42 -15.95 -16.89
CA ALA A 107 -28.99 -14.56 -16.92
C ALA A 107 -29.38 -13.85 -18.23
N THR A 108 -29.68 -14.59 -19.30
CA THR A 108 -29.87 -14.04 -20.66
C THR A 108 -31.34 -14.00 -21.11
N LEU A 109 -32.29 -14.05 -20.18
CA LEU A 109 -33.72 -13.94 -20.52
C LEU A 109 -34.05 -12.49 -20.89
N GLY A 110 -34.59 -12.31 -22.11
CA GLY A 110 -34.81 -10.98 -22.69
C GLY A 110 -33.54 -10.37 -23.31
N GLU A 111 -32.51 -11.19 -23.57
CA GLU A 111 -31.35 -10.78 -24.35
C GLU A 111 -31.72 -10.63 -25.83
N TYR A 112 -31.09 -9.67 -26.50
CA TYR A 112 -31.41 -9.31 -27.87
C TYR A 112 -30.91 -10.36 -28.86
N HIS A 113 -31.71 -10.59 -29.92
CA HIS A 113 -31.30 -11.48 -31.00
C HIS A 113 -30.15 -10.85 -31.81
N ASP A 114 -29.14 -11.65 -32.16
CA ASP A 114 -28.02 -11.24 -33.02
C ASP A 114 -27.88 -12.23 -34.19
N PRO A 115 -28.07 -11.80 -35.45
CA PRO A 115 -28.43 -10.45 -35.91
C PRO A 115 -29.92 -10.12 -35.72
N GLN A 116 -30.29 -8.85 -35.52
CA GLN A 116 -31.69 -8.44 -35.27
C GLN A 116 -32.64 -8.54 -36.49
N LEU A 117 -32.10 -8.85 -37.68
CA LEU A 117 -32.84 -9.04 -38.94
C LEU A 117 -32.31 -10.27 -39.67
N LYS A 118 -33.16 -10.92 -40.46
CA LYS A 118 -32.77 -12.09 -41.30
C LYS A 118 -31.79 -11.71 -42.40
N ASP A 119 -32.15 -10.71 -43.20
CA ASP A 119 -31.42 -10.35 -44.41
C ASP A 119 -30.47 -9.18 -44.13
N VAL A 120 -29.27 -9.52 -43.65
CA VAL A 120 -28.23 -8.54 -43.31
C VAL A 120 -26.88 -8.87 -43.94
N GLU A 121 -26.12 -7.85 -44.30
CA GLU A 121 -24.68 -7.95 -44.56
C GLU A 121 -23.89 -8.10 -43.24
N PRO A 122 -22.60 -8.50 -43.30
CA PRO A 122 -21.75 -8.55 -42.12
C PRO A 122 -21.78 -7.26 -41.30
N GLY A 123 -22.06 -7.41 -40.01
CA GLY A 123 -22.24 -6.28 -39.09
C GLY A 123 -23.69 -5.80 -38.94
N GLY A 124 -24.68 -6.59 -39.37
CA GLY A 124 -26.10 -6.31 -39.13
C GLY A 124 -26.68 -5.25 -40.08
N ILE A 125 -26.02 -4.97 -41.20
CA ILE A 125 -26.48 -3.92 -42.12
C ILE A 125 -27.65 -4.48 -42.95
N PRO A 126 -28.85 -3.89 -42.92
CA PRO A 126 -29.96 -4.36 -43.74
C PRO A 126 -29.61 -4.34 -45.24
N THR A 127 -29.98 -5.38 -45.98
CA THR A 127 -29.74 -5.47 -47.45
C THR A 127 -30.82 -4.81 -48.29
N PHE A 128 -31.90 -4.35 -47.66
CA PHE A 128 -33.08 -3.75 -48.30
C PHE A 128 -33.21 -2.26 -47.98
N ASP A 129 -33.94 -1.53 -48.82
CA ASP A 129 -34.15 -0.09 -48.65
C ASP A 129 -35.17 0.23 -47.53
N PRO A 130 -35.11 1.42 -46.90
CA PRO A 130 -36.09 1.87 -45.92
C PRO A 130 -37.55 1.82 -46.43
N PRO A 131 -38.55 1.71 -45.54
CA PRO A 131 -38.48 1.89 -44.10
C PRO A 131 -38.05 0.63 -43.34
N PHE A 132 -37.11 0.80 -42.42
CA PHE A 132 -36.73 -0.26 -41.48
C PHE A 132 -37.79 -0.46 -40.38
N PRO A 133 -37.87 -1.65 -39.76
CA PRO A 133 -38.71 -1.89 -38.60
C PRO A 133 -38.50 -0.84 -37.51
N LYS A 134 -39.61 -0.36 -36.91
CA LYS A 134 -39.61 0.74 -35.94
C LYS A 134 -38.66 0.50 -34.77
N ASN A 135 -38.62 -0.73 -34.29
CA ASN A 135 -37.84 -1.15 -33.11
C ASN A 135 -36.50 -1.80 -33.48
N LEU A 136 -36.03 -1.63 -34.72
CA LEU A 136 -34.70 -2.11 -35.11
C LEU A 136 -33.63 -1.42 -34.24
N GLY A 137 -32.83 -2.23 -33.55
CA GLY A 137 -31.78 -1.75 -32.67
C GLY A 137 -32.28 -1.21 -31.32
N ALA A 138 -33.57 -1.26 -31.03
CA ALA A 138 -34.11 -0.71 -29.79
C ALA A 138 -33.68 -1.52 -28.56
N PHE A 139 -33.21 -0.86 -27.51
CA PHE A 139 -33.13 -1.50 -26.20
C PHE A 139 -34.52 -1.51 -25.56
N ARG A 140 -35.14 -2.69 -25.56
CA ARG A 140 -36.50 -2.95 -25.06
C ARG A 140 -36.52 -3.23 -23.56
N THR A 141 -35.53 -3.94 -23.03
CA THR A 141 -35.38 -4.28 -21.61
C THR A 141 -33.93 -4.63 -21.30
N GLU A 142 -33.49 -4.44 -20.06
CA GLU A 142 -32.27 -5.10 -19.61
C GLU A 142 -32.59 -6.50 -19.07
N PRO A 143 -31.84 -7.56 -19.46
CA PRO A 143 -32.03 -8.89 -18.92
C PRO A 143 -31.82 -8.93 -17.40
N VAL A 144 -32.79 -9.52 -16.69
CA VAL A 144 -32.69 -9.78 -15.25
C VAL A 144 -31.82 -11.01 -15.01
N ILE A 145 -30.86 -10.90 -14.10
CA ILE A 145 -30.02 -12.02 -13.69
C ILE A 145 -30.77 -12.83 -12.65
N TRP A 146 -31.11 -14.09 -12.95
CA TRP A 146 -31.69 -15.01 -11.98
C TRP A 146 -30.66 -16.07 -11.59
N VAL A 147 -30.38 -16.20 -10.31
CA VAL A 147 -29.42 -17.19 -9.80
C VAL A 147 -30.05 -18.00 -8.68
N GLY A 148 -29.99 -19.31 -8.82
CA GLY A 148 -30.17 -20.29 -7.77
C GLY A 148 -28.81 -20.90 -7.41
N TYR A 149 -28.49 -21.00 -6.14
CA TYR A 149 -27.23 -21.57 -5.68
C TYR A 149 -27.39 -22.35 -4.38
N ALA A 150 -26.57 -23.37 -4.20
CA ALA A 150 -26.47 -24.11 -2.96
C ALA A 150 -25.29 -23.59 -2.13
N GLU A 151 -25.59 -23.12 -0.93
CA GLU A 151 -24.59 -22.62 0.02
C GLU A 151 -24.22 -23.74 1.01
N LEU A 152 -22.92 -23.94 1.22
CA LEU A 152 -22.43 -24.83 2.26
C LEU A 152 -22.46 -24.09 3.61
N VAL A 153 -23.47 -24.38 4.43
CA VAL A 153 -23.73 -23.65 5.68
C VAL A 153 -23.03 -24.25 6.89
N ASN A 154 -22.77 -25.56 6.88
CA ASN A 154 -22.13 -26.25 7.98
C ASN A 154 -20.93 -27.06 7.48
N THR A 155 -19.73 -26.55 7.75
CA THR A 155 -18.46 -27.18 7.37
C THR A 155 -17.98 -28.22 8.39
N SER A 156 -18.64 -28.33 9.55
CA SER A 156 -18.33 -29.33 10.58
C SER A 156 -18.94 -30.70 10.27
N ILE A 157 -19.85 -30.77 9.30
CA ILE A 157 -20.51 -32.00 8.87
C ILE A 157 -20.05 -32.32 7.43
N PRO A 158 -19.85 -33.60 7.06
CA PRO A 158 -19.52 -33.96 5.69
C PRO A 158 -20.55 -33.42 4.69
N PRO A 159 -20.11 -32.72 3.62
CA PRO A 159 -21.01 -32.11 2.63
C PRO A 159 -21.75 -33.14 1.77
N TYR A 160 -21.24 -34.37 1.69
CA TYR A 160 -21.81 -35.44 0.88
C TYR A 160 -22.13 -36.66 1.73
N LEU A 161 -23.10 -37.45 1.28
CA LEU A 161 -23.53 -38.69 1.92
C LEU A 161 -22.66 -39.88 1.44
N GLY A 162 -22.23 -40.69 2.40
CA GLY A 162 -21.46 -41.93 2.17
C GLY A 162 -20.01 -41.73 1.73
N GLU A 163 -19.20 -42.79 1.83
CA GLU A 163 -17.76 -42.78 1.51
C GLU A 163 -17.44 -42.46 0.03
N ARG A 164 -18.43 -42.62 -0.87
CA ARG A 164 -18.30 -42.33 -2.31
C ARG A 164 -18.88 -40.97 -2.70
N GLY A 165 -19.31 -40.14 -1.74
CA GLY A 165 -19.84 -38.81 -1.99
C GLY A 165 -21.10 -38.76 -2.87
N ARG A 166 -21.94 -39.81 -2.82
CA ARG A 166 -23.14 -39.90 -3.66
C ARG A 166 -24.33 -39.32 -2.91
N GLY A 167 -24.63 -38.06 -3.22
CA GLY A 167 -25.76 -37.32 -2.67
C GLY A 167 -25.31 -36.23 -1.69
N PHE A 168 -26.07 -35.14 -1.65
CA PHE A 168 -25.80 -34.01 -0.77
C PHE A 168 -26.30 -34.28 0.64
N ASN A 169 -25.53 -33.87 1.64
CA ASN A 169 -26.01 -33.88 3.01
C ASN A 169 -26.96 -32.69 3.24
N ALA A 170 -28.23 -32.97 3.51
CA ALA A 170 -29.25 -31.95 3.67
C ALA A 170 -29.02 -31.00 4.86
N GLU A 171 -28.22 -31.40 5.86
CA GLU A 171 -27.85 -30.56 6.99
C GLU A 171 -26.65 -29.65 6.69
N ALA A 172 -25.84 -30.01 5.70
CA ALA A 172 -24.66 -29.23 5.30
C ALA A 172 -25.00 -28.14 4.27
N TRP A 173 -26.03 -28.35 3.44
CA TRP A 173 -26.35 -27.49 2.31
C TRP A 173 -27.68 -26.76 2.46
N ARG A 174 -27.70 -25.50 2.01
CA ARG A 174 -28.91 -24.68 1.94
C ARG A 174 -29.08 -24.09 0.54
N PRO A 175 -30.20 -24.38 -0.16
CA PRO A 175 -30.49 -23.73 -1.44
C PRO A 175 -30.97 -22.30 -1.22
N ASN A 176 -30.49 -21.37 -2.03
CA ASN A 176 -30.91 -19.97 -2.02
C ASN A 176 -31.14 -19.52 -3.48
N ALA A 177 -31.93 -18.46 -3.67
CA ALA A 177 -32.07 -17.82 -4.96
C ALA A 177 -32.22 -16.30 -4.82
N PHE A 178 -31.72 -15.58 -5.82
CA PHE A 178 -31.83 -14.13 -5.91
C PHE A 178 -31.98 -13.69 -7.36
N ALA A 179 -32.48 -12.48 -7.55
CA ALA A 179 -32.53 -11.83 -8.85
C ALA A 179 -31.83 -10.48 -8.80
N CYS A 180 -31.24 -10.05 -9.91
CA CYS A 180 -30.65 -8.73 -10.04
C CYS A 180 -31.12 -8.00 -11.29
N GLU A 181 -31.56 -6.77 -11.06
CA GLU A 181 -31.93 -5.84 -12.12
C GLU A 181 -30.81 -4.84 -12.36
N HIS A 182 -30.69 -4.37 -13.60
CA HIS A 182 -29.59 -3.53 -14.03
C HIS A 182 -29.95 -2.03 -13.91
N TYR A 183 -29.24 -1.32 -13.05
CA TYR A 183 -29.48 0.07 -12.66
C TYR A 183 -28.27 0.95 -12.95
N GLU A 184 -28.50 2.25 -12.99
CA GLU A 184 -27.45 3.24 -12.85
C GLU A 184 -27.20 3.52 -11.36
N ALA A 185 -25.95 3.83 -11.00
CA ALA A 185 -25.58 4.16 -9.63
C ALA A 185 -24.52 5.26 -9.57
N ARG A 186 -24.64 6.10 -8.53
CA ARG A 186 -23.59 7.00 -8.07
C ARG A 186 -22.61 6.23 -7.19
N TYR A 187 -21.36 6.20 -7.62
CA TYR A 187 -20.26 5.57 -6.92
C TYR A 187 -19.35 6.61 -6.29
N THR A 188 -18.87 6.27 -5.10
CA THR A 188 -17.72 6.92 -4.46
C THR A 188 -16.66 5.84 -4.25
N ALA A 189 -15.55 5.96 -4.97
CA ALA A 189 -14.48 4.98 -4.94
C ALA A 189 -13.19 5.60 -4.40
N GLU A 190 -12.53 4.88 -3.50
CA GLU A 190 -11.21 5.22 -3.00
C GLU A 190 -10.14 4.50 -3.82
N LEU A 191 -9.24 5.28 -4.40
CA LEU A 191 -8.03 4.83 -5.07
C LEU A 191 -6.87 5.00 -4.10
N ARG A 192 -6.21 3.90 -3.73
CA ARG A 192 -5.01 3.90 -2.89
C ARG A 192 -3.81 3.47 -3.72
N TYR A 193 -2.77 4.28 -3.70
CA TYR A 193 -1.52 4.00 -4.39
C TYR A 193 -0.43 3.75 -3.35
N ARG A 194 0.19 2.57 -3.41
CA ARG A 194 1.27 2.16 -2.50
C ARG A 194 2.34 1.44 -3.30
N ASP A 195 3.56 1.99 -3.32
CA ASP A 195 4.73 1.36 -3.95
C ASP A 195 4.50 0.79 -5.36
N GLY A 196 3.78 1.52 -6.22
CA GLY A 196 3.48 1.09 -7.59
C GLY A 196 2.23 0.22 -7.74
N VAL A 197 1.57 -0.12 -6.64
CA VAL A 197 0.30 -0.87 -6.65
C VAL A 197 -0.86 0.09 -6.44
N GLN A 198 -1.81 0.04 -7.37
CA GLN A 198 -3.11 0.70 -7.22
C GLN A 198 -4.12 -0.29 -6.62
N LEU A 199 -4.78 0.13 -5.54
CA LEU A 199 -5.84 -0.60 -4.85
C LEU A 199 -7.12 0.22 -4.95
N HIS A 200 -8.24 -0.47 -5.07
CA HIS A 200 -9.54 0.16 -5.23
C HIS A 200 -10.49 -0.32 -4.15
N ALA A 201 -11.31 0.58 -3.62
CA ALA A 201 -12.41 0.24 -2.73
C ALA A 201 -13.61 1.11 -3.02
N ILE A 202 -14.79 0.52 -3.18
CA ILE A 202 -16.04 1.28 -3.21
C ILE A 202 -16.40 1.65 -1.76
N LYS A 203 -16.51 2.96 -1.48
CA LYS A 203 -16.95 3.48 -0.17
C LYS A 203 -18.47 3.54 -0.08
N SER A 204 -19.12 3.99 -1.15
CA SER A 204 -20.57 4.05 -1.24
C SER A 204 -21.05 3.87 -2.66
N ARG A 205 -22.24 3.26 -2.77
CA ARG A 205 -22.98 3.09 -4.00
C ARG A 205 -24.43 3.48 -3.74
N GLN A 206 -24.93 4.48 -4.44
CA GLN A 206 -26.32 4.90 -4.40
C GLN A 206 -26.99 4.57 -5.73
N LEU A 207 -27.96 3.67 -5.72
CA LEU A 207 -28.75 3.33 -6.90
C LEU A 207 -29.60 4.54 -7.33
N LEU A 208 -29.65 4.75 -8.64
CA LEU A 208 -30.47 5.76 -9.31
C LEU A 208 -31.60 5.01 -10.04
N ASP A 209 -31.70 5.16 -11.35
CA ASP A 209 -32.76 4.62 -12.17
C ASP A 209 -32.37 3.31 -12.86
N PRO A 210 -33.35 2.44 -13.22
CA PRO A 210 -33.11 1.32 -14.13
C PRO A 210 -32.52 1.79 -15.46
N ILE A 211 -31.63 1.01 -16.06
CA ILE A 211 -30.99 1.39 -17.33
C ILE A 211 -32.00 1.45 -18.48
N VAL A 212 -32.93 0.50 -18.51
CA VAL A 212 -34.13 0.55 -19.34
C VAL A 212 -35.33 0.34 -18.42
N ASN A 213 -36.17 1.36 -18.28
CA ASN A 213 -37.31 1.32 -17.36
C ASN A 213 -38.52 0.62 -18.00
N THR A 214 -38.40 -0.67 -18.22
CA THR A 214 -39.44 -1.53 -18.77
C THR A 214 -39.51 -2.84 -18.00
N THR A 215 -40.60 -3.57 -18.17
CA THR A 215 -40.81 -4.90 -17.58
C THR A 215 -40.87 -5.94 -18.69
N PHE A 216 -39.96 -6.90 -18.66
CA PHE A 216 -39.91 -8.00 -19.62
C PHE A 216 -41.14 -8.93 -19.52
N GLN A 217 -41.75 -9.23 -20.66
CA GLN A 217 -42.91 -10.10 -20.80
C GLN A 217 -42.53 -11.40 -21.54
N GLY A 218 -41.79 -12.29 -20.88
CA GLY A 218 -41.18 -13.47 -21.51
C GLY A 218 -42.11 -14.56 -22.08
N HIS A 219 -43.43 -14.36 -22.10
CA HIS A 219 -44.42 -15.28 -22.65
C HIS A 219 -45.09 -14.76 -23.92
N ILE A 220 -44.78 -13.53 -24.34
CA ILE A 220 -45.36 -12.88 -25.52
C ILE A 220 -44.20 -12.58 -26.47
N PRO A 221 -44.07 -13.28 -27.61
CA PRO A 221 -43.06 -12.92 -28.59
C PRO A 221 -43.43 -11.59 -29.25
N ALA A 222 -42.43 -10.73 -29.46
CA ALA A 222 -42.63 -9.50 -30.21
C ALA A 222 -42.91 -9.81 -31.68
N VAL A 223 -43.81 -9.02 -32.29
CA VAL A 223 -44.19 -9.15 -33.71
C VAL A 223 -44.12 -7.77 -34.36
N ASP A 224 -42.89 -7.30 -34.59
CA ASP A 224 -42.63 -5.94 -35.08
C ASP A 224 -41.73 -5.87 -36.32
N GLY A 225 -41.49 -7.01 -36.96
CA GLY A 225 -40.66 -7.14 -38.16
C GLY A 225 -39.16 -7.31 -37.88
N THR A 226 -38.75 -7.38 -36.61
CA THR A 226 -37.41 -7.81 -36.21
C THR A 226 -37.38 -9.30 -35.87
N GLU A 227 -36.19 -9.91 -35.83
CA GLU A 227 -35.99 -11.27 -35.31
C GLU A 227 -35.91 -11.32 -33.78
N ASP A 228 -35.92 -10.15 -33.11
CA ASP A 228 -35.92 -10.07 -31.67
C ASP A 228 -37.33 -10.31 -31.11
N ASN A 229 -37.52 -11.46 -30.48
CA ASN A 229 -38.78 -11.86 -29.85
C ASN A 229 -39.02 -11.21 -28.48
N THR A 230 -38.13 -10.34 -28.01
CA THR A 230 -38.22 -9.72 -26.69
C THR A 230 -39.35 -8.71 -26.64
N THR A 231 -40.37 -8.96 -25.81
CA THR A 231 -41.46 -8.00 -25.52
C THR A 231 -41.26 -7.40 -24.13
N ALA A 232 -41.38 -6.08 -24.01
CA ALA A 232 -41.33 -5.40 -22.73
C ALA A 232 -42.30 -4.22 -22.69
N THR A 233 -42.78 -3.85 -21.50
CA THR A 233 -43.72 -2.72 -21.34
C THR A 233 -43.26 -1.75 -20.26
N PRO A 234 -43.48 -0.44 -20.44
CA PRO A 234 -44.19 0.17 -21.56
C PRO A 234 -43.26 0.51 -22.76
N GLU A 235 -43.80 0.48 -23.99
CA GLU A 235 -43.00 0.65 -25.23
C GLU A 235 -42.40 2.05 -25.35
N GLU A 236 -43.06 3.08 -24.80
CA GLU A 236 -42.53 4.46 -24.79
C GLU A 236 -41.19 4.62 -24.07
N ASN A 237 -40.82 3.66 -23.20
CA ASN A 237 -39.56 3.68 -22.48
C ASN A 237 -38.41 2.99 -23.23
N TYR A 238 -38.67 2.44 -24.41
CA TYR A 238 -37.62 1.84 -25.25
C TYR A 238 -36.55 2.89 -25.60
N VAL A 239 -35.29 2.47 -25.56
CA VAL A 239 -34.17 3.33 -25.96
C VAL A 239 -33.85 3.08 -27.43
N LEU A 240 -34.28 4.02 -28.28
CA LEU A 240 -34.10 3.92 -29.73
C LEU A 240 -32.73 4.46 -30.18
N PRO A 241 -32.13 3.90 -31.25
CA PRO A 241 -30.85 4.37 -31.81
C PRO A 241 -30.78 5.86 -32.15
N ARG A 242 -31.93 6.48 -32.42
CA ARG A 242 -32.05 7.89 -32.78
C ARG A 242 -31.75 8.84 -31.60
N ASP A 243 -31.98 8.40 -30.36
CA ASP A 243 -31.56 9.14 -29.17
C ASP A 243 -30.09 8.82 -28.86
N THR A 244 -29.19 9.41 -29.65
CA THR A 244 -27.78 9.01 -29.70
C THR A 244 -27.11 8.99 -28.32
N LEU A 245 -27.28 10.03 -27.50
CA LEU A 245 -26.60 10.12 -26.21
C LEU A 245 -27.07 9.04 -25.24
N LYS A 246 -28.39 8.88 -25.08
CA LYS A 246 -28.98 7.86 -24.20
C LYS A 246 -28.70 6.46 -24.72
N TYR A 247 -28.77 6.28 -26.03
CA TYR A 247 -28.54 5.01 -26.69
C TYR A 247 -27.10 4.53 -26.51
N ARG A 248 -26.11 5.38 -26.77
CA ARG A 248 -24.69 5.05 -26.60
C ARG A 248 -24.34 4.70 -25.16
N LYS A 249 -24.91 5.41 -24.18
CA LYS A 249 -24.77 5.09 -22.76
C LYS A 249 -25.38 3.72 -22.43
N THR A 250 -26.61 3.48 -22.86
CA THR A 250 -27.34 2.22 -22.65
C THR A 250 -26.58 1.05 -23.27
N ALA A 251 -26.13 1.20 -24.50
CA ALA A 251 -25.30 0.23 -25.23
C ALA A 251 -24.01 -0.13 -24.48
N ALA A 252 -23.33 0.86 -23.90
CA ALA A 252 -22.12 0.62 -23.13
C ALA A 252 -22.40 -0.18 -21.85
N TYR A 253 -23.46 0.19 -21.12
CA TYR A 253 -23.85 -0.52 -19.91
C TYR A 253 -24.33 -1.93 -20.23
N HIS A 254 -25.17 -2.07 -21.25
CA HIS A 254 -25.65 -3.35 -21.75
C HIS A 254 -24.50 -4.29 -22.11
N SER A 255 -23.49 -3.82 -22.85
CA SER A 255 -22.31 -4.64 -23.18
C SER A 255 -21.54 -5.14 -21.96
N LEU A 256 -21.40 -4.31 -20.92
CA LEU A 256 -20.77 -4.72 -19.67
C LEU A 256 -21.64 -5.74 -18.93
N GLY A 257 -22.95 -5.51 -18.91
CA GLY A 257 -23.94 -6.45 -18.39
C GLY A 257 -23.87 -7.79 -19.11
N LEU A 258 -23.83 -7.80 -20.43
CA LEU A 258 -23.73 -9.00 -21.28
C LEU A 258 -22.46 -9.80 -20.97
N PHE A 259 -21.33 -9.14 -20.74
CA PHE A 259 -20.11 -9.83 -20.31
C PHE A 259 -20.35 -10.59 -18.98
N LEU A 260 -20.88 -9.92 -17.95
CA LEU A 260 -21.20 -10.57 -16.68
C LEU A 260 -22.17 -11.73 -16.88
N ARG A 261 -23.27 -11.50 -17.61
CA ARG A 261 -24.31 -12.49 -17.87
C ARG A 261 -23.73 -13.72 -18.54
N ASN A 262 -22.90 -13.57 -19.57
CA ASN A 262 -22.24 -14.69 -20.24
C ASN A 262 -21.28 -15.46 -19.33
N MET A 263 -20.62 -14.78 -18.39
CA MET A 263 -19.76 -15.45 -17.41
C MET A 263 -20.56 -16.31 -16.43
N ILE A 264 -21.72 -15.84 -15.98
CA ILE A 264 -22.47 -16.52 -14.90
C ILE A 264 -23.56 -17.48 -15.38
N ASN A 265 -24.06 -17.30 -16.61
CA ASN A 265 -25.16 -18.09 -17.17
C ASN A 265 -24.79 -19.58 -17.26
N GLY A 266 -25.75 -20.46 -17.02
CA GLY A 266 -25.55 -21.91 -17.06
C GLY A 266 -25.62 -22.58 -15.69
N THR A 267 -25.07 -23.78 -15.58
CA THR A 267 -25.24 -24.64 -14.40
C THR A 267 -23.92 -25.25 -13.93
N ILE A 268 -23.89 -25.63 -12.65
CA ILE A 268 -22.88 -26.55 -12.09
C ILE A 268 -23.64 -27.71 -11.46
N SER A 269 -23.31 -28.94 -11.85
CA SER A 269 -23.91 -30.16 -11.30
C SER A 269 -22.87 -31.11 -10.72
N GLU A 270 -23.31 -31.86 -9.73
CA GLU A 270 -22.60 -32.98 -9.10
C GLU A 270 -23.35 -34.30 -9.35
N PRO A 271 -22.71 -35.47 -9.25
CA PRO A 271 -21.29 -35.70 -8.96
C PRO A 271 -20.37 -35.47 -10.17
N ASN A 272 -19.08 -35.23 -9.90
CA ASN A 272 -17.97 -35.02 -10.85
C ASN A 272 -17.87 -33.59 -11.42
N THR A 273 -18.48 -32.61 -10.77
CA THR A 273 -18.40 -31.19 -11.14
C THR A 273 -18.51 -30.96 -12.67
N ASN A 274 -19.71 -31.10 -13.21
CA ASN A 274 -19.98 -30.74 -14.60
C ASN A 274 -20.49 -29.29 -14.66
N ALA A 275 -19.65 -28.38 -15.16
CA ALA A 275 -19.95 -26.97 -15.27
C ALA A 275 -20.23 -26.58 -16.73
N SER A 276 -21.44 -26.12 -17.01
CA SER A 276 -21.82 -25.53 -18.31
C SER A 276 -21.66 -24.01 -18.32
N SER A 277 -21.03 -23.44 -17.29
CA SER A 277 -20.92 -22.02 -17.03
C SER A 277 -19.47 -21.62 -16.79
N PHE A 278 -19.08 -20.41 -17.22
CA PHE A 278 -17.77 -19.83 -16.91
C PHE A 278 -17.68 -19.24 -15.50
N VAL A 279 -18.72 -19.39 -14.68
CA VAL A 279 -18.77 -18.86 -13.31
C VAL A 279 -17.64 -19.42 -12.43
N ILE A 280 -17.15 -20.62 -12.75
CA ILE A 280 -16.00 -21.26 -12.09
C ILE A 280 -14.68 -20.48 -12.27
N GLN A 281 -14.59 -19.63 -13.31
CA GLN A 281 -13.43 -18.79 -13.56
C GLN A 281 -13.48 -17.47 -12.76
N THR A 282 -14.62 -17.18 -12.13
CA THR A 282 -14.83 -15.95 -11.36
C THR A 282 -14.48 -16.14 -9.88
N GLY A 283 -14.47 -15.03 -9.13
CA GLY A 283 -14.35 -15.08 -7.66
C GLY A 283 -15.61 -15.54 -6.93
N LEU A 284 -16.71 -15.85 -7.62
CA LEU A 284 -18.01 -16.19 -7.00
C LEU A 284 -18.05 -17.63 -6.49
N ILE A 285 -17.31 -18.53 -7.15
CA ILE A 285 -17.22 -19.95 -6.80
C ILE A 285 -15.88 -20.22 -6.10
N ASP A 286 -15.88 -21.10 -5.10
CA ASP A 286 -14.64 -21.65 -4.56
C ASP A 286 -14.08 -22.68 -5.57
N GLN A 287 -12.91 -22.40 -6.13
CA GLN A 287 -12.28 -23.26 -7.14
C GLN A 287 -11.86 -24.63 -6.60
N ARG A 288 -11.75 -24.81 -5.27
CA ARG A 288 -11.37 -26.08 -4.66
C ARG A 288 -12.56 -27.01 -4.48
N LEU A 289 -13.72 -26.44 -4.17
CA LEU A 289 -14.93 -27.17 -3.80
C LEU A 289 -16.07 -27.02 -4.82
N TYR A 290 -15.88 -26.18 -5.84
CA TYR A 290 -16.84 -25.84 -6.88
C TYR A 290 -18.23 -25.45 -6.36
N ASN A 291 -18.26 -24.76 -5.23
CA ASN A 291 -19.47 -24.30 -4.58
C ASN A 291 -19.52 -22.77 -4.48
N ALA A 292 -20.73 -22.25 -4.35
CA ALA A 292 -20.98 -20.82 -4.17
C ALA A 292 -20.34 -20.32 -2.87
N ARG A 293 -19.63 -19.19 -2.94
CA ARG A 293 -19.14 -18.52 -1.74
C ARG A 293 -20.30 -17.95 -0.90
N PRO A 294 -20.12 -17.81 0.43
CA PRO A 294 -21.10 -17.15 1.28
C PRO A 294 -21.38 -15.70 0.85
N ASN A 295 -22.56 -15.19 1.21
CA ASN A 295 -23.02 -13.84 0.88
C ASN A 295 -23.00 -13.53 -0.63
N MET A 296 -23.47 -14.47 -1.45
CA MET A 296 -23.40 -14.43 -2.92
C MET A 296 -23.93 -13.13 -3.53
N VAL A 297 -25.02 -12.58 -2.99
CA VAL A 297 -25.59 -11.29 -3.46
C VAL A 297 -24.53 -10.18 -3.43
N SER A 298 -23.85 -10.01 -2.30
CA SER A 298 -22.80 -9.00 -2.15
C SER A 298 -21.56 -9.34 -3.00
N GLN A 299 -21.24 -10.62 -3.16
CA GLN A 299 -20.11 -11.05 -4.00
C GLN A 299 -20.34 -10.73 -5.47
N LEU A 300 -21.56 -10.96 -5.99
CA LEU A 300 -21.91 -10.65 -7.39
C LEU A 300 -21.84 -9.14 -7.64
N GLU A 301 -22.41 -8.35 -6.74
CA GLU A 301 -22.36 -6.89 -6.83
C GLU A 301 -20.93 -6.38 -6.82
N LYS A 302 -20.09 -6.86 -5.89
CA LYS A 302 -18.66 -6.49 -5.81
C LYS A 302 -17.86 -6.94 -7.02
N TYR A 303 -18.19 -8.11 -7.57
CA TYR A 303 -17.57 -8.59 -8.81
C TYR A 303 -17.90 -7.66 -9.98
N TYR A 304 -19.15 -7.22 -10.11
CA TYR A 304 -19.53 -6.27 -11.14
C TYR A 304 -18.87 -4.89 -10.94
N GLU A 305 -18.78 -4.40 -9.71
CA GLU A 305 -18.04 -3.18 -9.36
C GLU A 305 -16.57 -3.26 -9.76
N THR A 306 -15.95 -4.44 -9.60
CA THR A 306 -14.57 -4.69 -10.03
C THR A 306 -14.42 -4.53 -11.54
N LEU A 307 -15.38 -5.05 -12.32
CA LEU A 307 -15.41 -4.87 -13.76
C LEU A 307 -15.58 -3.39 -14.15
N VAL A 308 -16.48 -2.67 -13.47
CA VAL A 308 -16.72 -1.23 -13.69
C VAL A 308 -15.46 -0.41 -13.41
N LEU A 309 -14.80 -0.65 -12.26
CA LEU A 309 -13.58 0.06 -11.88
C LEU A 309 -12.42 -0.22 -12.83
N SER A 310 -12.36 -1.43 -13.38
CA SER A 310 -11.33 -1.77 -14.37
C SER A 310 -11.45 -0.82 -15.56
N MET A 311 -12.66 -0.53 -16.05
CA MET A 311 -12.84 0.36 -17.22
C MET A 311 -12.28 1.78 -17.03
N LEU A 312 -12.03 2.22 -15.79
CA LEU A 312 -11.47 3.53 -15.49
C LEU A 312 -9.96 3.64 -15.69
N VAL A 313 -9.23 2.52 -15.70
CA VAL A 313 -7.78 2.53 -15.62
C VAL A 313 -7.13 2.75 -16.98
N LYS A 314 -7.65 2.14 -18.05
CA LYS A 314 -7.01 2.23 -19.36
C LYS A 314 -7.77 3.19 -20.27
N PRO A 315 -7.12 4.22 -20.85
CA PRO A 315 -7.73 5.16 -21.79
C PRO A 315 -8.09 4.53 -23.15
N ARG A 316 -8.03 3.19 -23.27
CA ARG A 316 -8.54 2.45 -24.44
C ARG A 316 -10.04 2.65 -24.63
N PHE A 317 -10.77 3.23 -23.68
CA PHE A 317 -12.17 3.61 -23.83
C PHE A 317 -12.31 5.11 -24.12
N LEU A 318 -13.00 5.46 -25.22
CA LEU A 318 -12.89 6.79 -25.83
C LEU A 318 -13.24 7.89 -24.85
N PRO A 319 -14.28 7.81 -24.00
CA PRO A 319 -14.54 8.90 -23.06
C PRO A 319 -14.56 8.47 -21.60
N VAL A 320 -13.34 8.31 -21.06
CA VAL A 320 -13.04 8.70 -19.67
C VAL A 320 -12.96 10.23 -19.64
N VAL A 321 -13.39 10.85 -18.54
CA VAL A 321 -13.39 12.30 -18.34
C VAL A 321 -12.38 12.67 -17.27
N TRP A 322 -11.94 13.93 -17.23
CA TRP A 322 -11.04 14.39 -16.17
C TRP A 322 -11.79 14.34 -14.85
N ALA A 323 -11.22 13.72 -13.81
CA ALA A 323 -11.88 13.63 -12.51
C ALA A 323 -12.20 15.01 -11.91
N SER A 324 -11.38 16.01 -12.22
CA SER A 324 -11.52 17.42 -11.88
C SER A 324 -12.44 18.21 -12.82
N LYS A 325 -12.54 17.80 -14.09
CA LYS A 325 -13.42 18.40 -15.11
C LYS A 325 -14.23 17.31 -15.83
N PRO A 326 -15.38 16.89 -15.27
CA PRO A 326 -16.16 15.78 -15.80
C PRO A 326 -16.77 16.06 -17.17
N ASP A 327 -16.81 17.32 -17.59
CA ASP A 327 -17.32 17.73 -18.91
C ASP A 327 -16.24 17.63 -20.03
N GLU A 328 -14.98 17.35 -19.67
CA GLU A 328 -13.86 17.25 -20.61
C GLU A 328 -13.31 15.81 -20.71
N GLN A 329 -13.06 15.36 -21.94
CA GLN A 329 -12.58 14.01 -22.25
C GLN A 329 -11.06 13.88 -22.04
N THR A 330 -10.61 12.83 -21.32
CA THR A 330 -9.20 12.53 -21.01
C THR A 330 -8.55 11.56 -21.99
N GLY A 331 -9.32 10.62 -22.58
CA GLY A 331 -8.82 9.34 -23.09
C GLY A 331 -7.77 9.33 -24.23
N ILE A 332 -7.35 10.48 -24.76
CA ILE A 332 -6.31 10.56 -25.80
C ILE A 332 -5.25 11.62 -25.45
N ARG A 333 -5.41 12.35 -24.35
CA ARG A 333 -4.58 13.52 -24.05
C ARG A 333 -3.91 13.38 -22.69
N ASP A 334 -2.61 13.59 -22.67
CA ASP A 334 -1.82 13.65 -21.42
C ASP A 334 -2.07 14.95 -20.63
N SER A 335 -2.71 15.94 -21.25
CA SER A 335 -3.07 17.22 -20.63
C SER A 335 -4.44 17.70 -21.10
N GLY A 336 -5.11 18.47 -20.25
CA GLY A 336 -6.39 19.08 -20.60
C GLY A 336 -6.26 20.25 -21.57
N LEU A 337 -7.39 20.82 -21.98
CA LEU A 337 -7.45 21.98 -22.90
C LEU A 337 -6.94 23.29 -22.27
N GLY A 338 -7.04 23.40 -20.95
CA GLY A 338 -6.69 24.58 -20.17
C GLY A 338 -5.37 24.44 -19.39
N PRO A 339 -5.10 25.37 -18.47
CA PRO A 339 -3.93 25.33 -17.59
C PRO A 339 -3.95 24.06 -16.72
N LYS A 340 -2.77 23.54 -16.36
CA LYS A 340 -2.62 22.24 -15.67
C LYS A 340 -3.36 22.20 -14.33
N GLU A 341 -3.39 23.32 -13.64
CA GLU A 341 -3.97 23.51 -12.31
C GLU A 341 -5.46 23.12 -12.28
N ASP A 342 -6.17 23.44 -13.36
CA ASP A 342 -7.59 23.13 -13.55
C ASP A 342 -7.90 21.63 -13.58
N TYR A 343 -6.88 20.82 -13.89
CA TYR A 343 -7.02 19.37 -14.03
C TYR A 343 -6.53 18.60 -12.80
N MET A 344 -5.99 19.29 -11.79
CA MET A 344 -5.50 18.67 -10.56
C MET A 344 -6.67 18.14 -9.73
N TYR A 345 -6.51 16.94 -9.16
CA TYR A 345 -7.52 16.32 -8.30
C TYR A 345 -7.03 16.23 -6.86
N PRO A 346 -7.87 16.47 -5.84
CA PRO A 346 -7.48 16.35 -4.44
C PRO A 346 -6.90 14.97 -4.12
N CYS A 347 -5.69 14.93 -3.56
CA CYS A 347 -4.96 13.72 -3.25
C CYS A 347 -4.26 13.87 -1.90
N GLN A 348 -4.53 12.95 -0.98
CA GLN A 348 -3.83 12.87 0.30
C GLN A 348 -2.55 12.06 0.11
N ARG A 349 -1.41 12.65 0.48
CA ARG A 349 -0.09 12.03 0.37
C ARG A 349 0.53 11.84 1.74
N GLU A 350 0.97 10.62 2.01
CA GLU A 350 1.62 10.25 3.26
C GLU A 350 2.92 9.53 2.97
N ARG A 351 3.97 9.80 3.75
CA ARG A 351 5.20 9.03 3.69
C ARG A 351 5.72 8.80 5.10
N ALA A 352 6.26 7.62 5.35
CA ALA A 352 7.05 7.40 6.54
C ALA A 352 8.34 8.23 6.41
N ALA A 353 8.63 9.05 7.41
CA ALA A 353 9.86 9.83 7.47
C ALA A 353 10.41 9.81 8.89
N ILE A 354 11.72 9.61 9.02
CA ILE A 354 12.40 9.77 10.30
C ILE A 354 12.44 11.28 10.59
N LYS A 355 11.71 11.71 11.62
CA LYS A 355 11.76 13.09 12.11
C LYS A 355 12.50 13.11 13.45
N PHE A 356 13.55 13.91 13.54
CA PHE A 356 14.18 14.19 14.83
C PHE A 356 13.24 15.07 15.65
N TYR A 357 12.79 14.56 16.80
CA TYR A 357 12.00 15.32 17.74
C TYR A 357 12.92 16.08 18.70
N TYR A 358 13.13 17.36 18.44
CA TYR A 358 13.94 18.22 19.29
C TYR A 358 13.21 18.54 20.60
N ARG A 359 13.75 18.08 21.74
CA ARG A 359 13.29 18.49 23.07
C ARG A 359 14.04 19.74 23.51
N SER A 360 13.45 20.91 23.25
CA SER A 360 14.01 22.22 23.62
C SER A 360 14.45 22.30 25.08
N ARG A 361 13.70 21.68 26.00
CA ARG A 361 14.03 21.62 27.43
C ARG A 361 15.37 20.93 27.72
N ILE A 362 15.67 19.82 27.04
CA ILE A 362 16.91 19.07 27.26
C ILE A 362 18.09 19.88 26.72
N LEU A 363 17.93 20.44 25.52
CA LEU A 363 18.95 21.30 24.91
C LEU A 363 19.29 22.47 25.83
N PHE A 364 18.27 23.21 26.27
CA PHE A 364 18.45 24.33 27.18
C PHE A 364 19.11 23.91 28.49
N SER A 365 18.68 22.79 29.09
CA SER A 365 19.28 22.30 30.34
C SER A 365 20.76 21.98 30.19
N VAL A 366 21.16 21.29 29.12
CA VAL A 366 22.57 20.93 28.87
C VAL A 366 23.41 22.19 28.65
N TYR A 367 22.93 23.14 27.86
CA TYR A 367 23.63 24.41 27.64
C TYR A 367 23.74 25.24 28.92
N CYS A 368 22.68 25.34 29.72
CA CYS A 368 22.72 26.05 31.00
C CYS A 368 23.73 25.45 31.98
N VAL A 369 23.77 24.12 32.08
CA VAL A 369 24.74 23.43 32.94
C VAL A 369 26.17 23.66 32.47
N ALA A 370 26.43 23.58 31.16
CA ALA A 370 27.75 23.84 30.60
C ALA A 370 28.21 25.29 30.86
N ILE A 371 27.34 26.27 30.63
CA ILE A 371 27.60 27.69 30.94
C ILE A 371 27.88 27.88 32.43
N PHE A 372 27.09 27.25 33.30
CA PHE A 372 27.28 27.34 34.75
C PHE A 372 28.65 26.82 35.20
N PHE A 373 29.06 25.63 34.73
CA PHE A 373 30.40 25.09 35.05
C PHE A 373 31.53 25.97 34.50
N THR A 374 31.32 26.58 33.34
CA THR A 374 32.30 27.50 32.73
C THR A 374 32.47 28.75 33.62
N ILE A 375 31.37 29.30 34.14
CA ILE A 375 31.41 30.44 35.07
C ILE A 375 32.08 30.06 36.39
N LEU A 376 31.81 28.86 36.92
CA LEU A 376 32.50 28.37 38.12
C LEU A 376 34.02 28.24 37.92
N GLY A 377 34.46 27.72 36.76
CA GLY A 377 35.89 27.65 36.43
C GLY A 377 36.54 29.03 36.33
N LEU A 378 35.88 29.97 35.66
CA LEU A 378 36.37 31.36 35.52
C LEU A 378 36.45 32.07 36.87
N THR A 379 35.45 31.90 37.74
CA THR A 379 35.44 32.51 39.08
C THR A 379 36.50 31.92 39.99
N ALA A 380 36.70 30.60 39.97
CA ALA A 380 37.78 29.94 40.71
C ALA A 380 39.16 30.43 40.25
N GLY A 381 39.38 30.54 38.94
CA GLY A 381 40.63 31.09 38.39
C GLY A 381 40.86 32.56 38.80
N ALA A 382 39.82 33.39 38.72
CA ALA A 382 39.88 34.79 39.13
C ALA A 382 40.16 34.95 40.64
N LEU A 383 39.56 34.12 41.49
CA LEU A 383 39.81 34.12 42.93
C LEU A 383 41.24 33.65 43.27
N ALA A 384 41.77 32.67 42.54
CA ALA A 384 43.15 32.21 42.71
C ALA A 384 44.15 33.31 42.34
N LEU A 385 43.92 34.04 41.25
CA LEU A 385 44.73 35.19 40.87
C LEU A 385 44.66 36.31 41.91
N ARG A 386 43.46 36.62 42.42
CA ARG A 386 43.27 37.64 43.44
C ARG A 386 43.97 37.31 44.76
N LYS A 387 43.97 36.03 45.17
CA LYS A 387 44.68 35.59 46.39
C LYS A 387 46.20 35.61 46.24
N ASN A 388 46.71 35.57 45.02
CA ASN A 388 48.13 35.64 44.71
C ASN A 388 48.58 37.06 44.31
N ASP A 389 47.89 38.11 44.81
CA ASP A 389 48.18 39.52 44.52
C ASP A 389 48.29 39.88 43.02
N GLY A 390 47.56 39.15 42.17
CA GLY A 390 47.56 39.35 40.72
C GLY A 390 48.79 38.77 40.01
N VAL A 391 49.67 38.07 40.72
CA VAL A 391 50.87 37.44 40.16
C VAL A 391 50.52 36.00 39.77
N PRO A 392 50.55 35.65 38.46
CA PRO A 392 50.44 34.26 38.05
C PRO A 392 51.64 33.48 38.58
N ARG A 393 51.40 32.35 39.24
CA ARG A 393 52.47 31.50 39.77
C ARG A 393 53.27 30.94 38.58
N ASN A 394 54.57 31.24 38.53
CA ASN A 394 55.42 30.85 37.41
C ASN A 394 55.50 29.31 37.31
N THR A 395 55.32 28.76 36.11
CA THR A 395 55.35 27.31 35.85
C THR A 395 56.71 26.83 35.34
N ASP A 396 57.74 27.67 35.43
CA ASP A 396 59.09 27.32 35.00
C ASP A 396 59.67 26.16 35.81
N PHE A 397 60.36 25.25 35.12
CA PHE A 397 60.91 24.01 35.67
C PHE A 397 61.85 24.27 36.87
N SER A 398 62.57 25.38 36.86
CA SER A 398 63.46 25.82 37.94
C SER A 398 62.72 26.08 39.26
N SER A 399 61.50 26.65 39.21
CA SER A 399 60.68 26.89 40.40
C SER A 399 60.11 25.59 40.99
N ILE A 400 59.84 24.59 40.14
CA ILE A 400 59.35 23.27 40.56
C ILE A 400 60.47 22.47 41.25
N VAL A 401 61.70 22.58 40.74
CA VAL A 401 62.90 21.96 41.36
C VAL A 401 63.25 22.64 42.69
N ALA A 402 63.13 23.97 42.76
CA ALA A 402 63.35 24.73 43.99
C ALA A 402 62.34 24.41 45.11
N ALA A 403 61.12 23.95 44.77
CA ALA A 403 60.11 23.59 45.76
C ALA A 403 60.20 22.13 46.25
N THR A 404 60.96 21.27 45.57
CA THR A 404 61.02 19.80 45.84
C THR A 404 62.36 19.36 46.46
N ARG A 405 63.05 20.25 47.19
CA ARG A 405 64.44 20.10 47.69
C ARG A 405 64.64 18.90 48.65
N GLY A 406 65.72 18.12 48.42
CA GLY A 406 66.29 17.12 49.35
C GLY A 406 67.47 17.68 50.17
N SER A 407 67.72 17.10 51.36
CA SER A 407 68.64 17.63 52.40
C SER A 407 70.10 17.88 51.96
N HIS A 408 70.57 17.23 50.89
CA HIS A 408 71.95 17.38 50.40
C HIS A 408 72.18 18.59 49.47
N LEU A 409 71.12 19.22 48.97
CA LEU A 409 71.22 20.44 48.15
C LEU A 409 71.16 21.75 48.95
N GLY A 410 70.96 21.68 50.27
CA GLY A 410 70.93 22.84 51.16
C GLY A 410 72.29 23.51 51.41
N LYS A 411 73.38 22.96 50.84
CA LYS A 411 74.74 23.51 50.99
C LYS A 411 75.12 24.50 49.88
N VAL A 412 74.24 24.74 48.91
CA VAL A 412 74.48 25.67 47.80
C VAL A 412 73.52 26.86 47.94
N PRO A 413 74.02 28.10 47.81
CA PRO A 413 73.17 29.29 47.83
C PRO A 413 72.42 29.38 46.49
N TRP A 414 71.17 28.90 46.48
CA TRP A 414 70.26 28.95 45.33
C TRP A 414 69.60 30.31 45.14
N ASP A 415 69.66 31.15 46.18
CA ASP A 415 69.08 32.47 46.16
C ASP A 415 70.06 33.42 45.45
N GLY A 416 69.63 33.98 44.33
CA GLY A 416 70.31 35.14 43.73
C GLY A 416 70.29 36.33 44.69
N VAL A 417 71.10 37.35 44.36
CA VAL A 417 71.31 38.56 45.18
C VAL A 417 70.01 39.25 45.62
N ASP A 418 68.90 39.04 44.89
CA ASP A 418 67.61 39.68 45.14
C ASP A 418 66.50 38.78 45.70
N GLY A 419 66.78 37.50 46.03
CA GLY A 419 65.82 36.58 46.66
C GLY A 419 64.58 36.20 45.81
N ASP A 420 64.22 34.92 45.78
CA ASP A 420 63.02 34.26 45.18
C ASP A 420 62.47 34.79 43.83
N SER A 421 63.27 35.57 43.12
CA SER A 421 62.98 36.18 41.81
C SER A 421 63.52 35.34 40.65
N GLY A 422 63.91 34.09 40.93
CA GLY A 422 64.25 33.09 39.92
C GLY A 422 65.62 33.25 39.26
N GLY A 423 66.43 34.22 39.68
CA GLY A 423 67.82 34.37 39.22
C GLY A 423 68.77 33.48 40.02
N ILE A 424 69.35 32.47 39.37
CA ILE A 424 70.36 31.59 39.98
C ILE A 424 71.76 32.12 39.60
N PRO A 425 72.75 32.18 40.52
CA PRO A 425 74.12 32.56 40.17
C PRO A 425 74.72 31.65 39.09
N GLU A 426 75.49 32.21 38.15
CA GLU A 426 76.06 31.48 37.00
C GLU A 426 76.96 30.31 37.42
N GLU A 427 77.63 30.44 38.56
CA GLU A 427 78.42 29.36 39.18
C GLU A 427 77.57 28.13 39.51
N VAL A 428 76.34 28.31 39.98
CA VAL A 428 75.41 27.23 40.31
C VAL A 428 74.79 26.62 39.05
N MET A 429 74.57 27.42 37.99
CA MET A 429 74.12 26.91 36.68
C MET A 429 75.16 26.00 36.01
N SER A 430 76.45 26.22 36.29
CA SER A 430 77.54 25.40 35.74
C SER A 430 77.76 24.06 36.44
N MET A 431 77.11 23.84 37.59
CA MET A 431 77.27 22.61 38.37
C MET A 431 76.45 21.46 37.78
N LYS A 432 77.12 20.34 37.45
CA LYS A 432 76.46 19.13 36.97
C LYS A 432 75.83 18.36 38.13
N MET A 433 74.54 18.10 37.99
CA MET A 433 73.77 17.26 38.91
C MET A 433 73.40 15.94 38.26
N GLY A 434 73.38 14.88 39.07
CA GLY A 434 72.87 13.58 38.70
C GLY A 434 71.81 13.09 39.69
N TYR A 435 71.16 11.98 39.34
CA TYR A 435 70.31 11.21 40.25
C TYR A 435 70.96 9.86 40.49
N GLY A 436 71.05 9.42 41.75
CA GLY A 436 71.69 8.15 42.08
C GLY A 436 71.75 7.86 43.58
N ARG A 437 72.49 6.81 43.96
CA ARG A 437 72.68 6.42 45.36
C ARG A 437 73.68 7.37 46.03
N LEU A 438 73.27 7.98 47.14
CA LEU A 438 74.12 8.89 47.91
C LEU A 438 75.19 8.11 48.69
N ARG A 439 76.45 8.57 48.69
CA ARG A 439 77.52 7.94 49.51
C ARG A 439 77.36 8.31 50.97
N THR A 440 76.95 7.36 51.81
CA THR A 440 77.08 7.47 53.28
C THR A 440 78.50 7.10 53.70
N ALA A 441 79.19 8.01 54.38
CA ALA A 441 80.52 7.79 54.94
C ALA A 441 80.44 6.82 56.13
N GLU A 442 81.12 5.67 56.04
CA GLU A 442 81.76 4.89 57.12
C GLU A 442 82.02 3.44 56.64
N CYS A 443 83.21 3.19 56.07
CA CYS A 443 83.79 1.85 55.96
C CYS A 443 85.00 1.83 56.87
N ASN A 444 84.91 1.20 58.05
CA ASN A 444 86.07 0.69 58.76
C ASN A 444 85.66 -0.29 59.87
N VAL A 445 86.63 -1.18 60.14
CA VAL A 445 86.74 -2.13 61.26
C VAL A 445 86.21 -3.53 60.97
N GLY A 446 87.16 -4.45 60.81
CA GLY A 446 86.96 -5.90 60.80
C GLY A 446 86.88 -6.50 62.21
N TYR A 447 87.37 -7.74 62.32
CA TYR A 447 87.34 -8.69 63.44
C TYR A 447 86.18 -9.70 63.35
N GLN A 448 86.46 -10.99 63.08
CA GLN A 448 87.08 -12.04 63.91
C GLN A 448 86.07 -12.64 64.89
N GLU A 449 85.88 -13.96 64.79
CA GLU A 449 84.98 -14.80 65.58
C GLU A 449 85.39 -14.85 67.06
N GLU A 450 84.42 -14.70 67.98
CA GLU A 450 84.21 -15.59 69.13
C GLU A 450 82.96 -15.19 69.95
N GLY A 451 82.21 -16.19 70.44
CA GLY A 451 81.73 -16.23 71.84
C GLY A 451 80.57 -15.36 72.33
N ASP A 452 79.39 -15.99 72.38
CA ASP A 452 78.48 -16.10 73.55
C ASP A 452 77.58 -14.94 74.07
N ASP A 453 76.39 -15.40 74.45
CA ASP A 453 75.29 -14.96 75.33
C ASP A 453 74.48 -13.65 75.15
N ARG A 454 73.17 -13.88 74.94
CA ARG A 454 71.94 -13.14 75.33
C ARG A 454 71.97 -11.60 75.44
N THR A 455 71.14 -10.95 74.62
CA THR A 455 69.94 -10.18 75.07
C THR A 455 69.11 -9.68 73.88
N ASP A 456 67.79 -9.69 74.04
CA ASP A 456 66.77 -9.24 73.09
C ASP A 456 66.87 -7.73 72.79
N SER A 457 67.02 -7.39 71.51
CA SER A 457 66.73 -6.06 70.95
C SER A 457 66.39 -6.19 69.47
N PRO A 458 65.38 -5.48 68.95
CA PRO A 458 64.96 -5.61 67.57
C PRO A 458 66.08 -5.12 66.65
N LYS A 459 66.53 -6.00 65.74
CA LYS A 459 67.51 -5.64 64.70
C LYS A 459 67.04 -4.37 63.97
N PRO A 460 67.85 -3.32 63.85
CA PRO A 460 67.51 -2.20 62.99
C PRO A 460 67.40 -2.73 61.56
N MET A 461 66.26 -2.48 60.90
CA MET A 461 66.14 -2.76 59.47
C MET A 461 67.28 -2.05 58.73
N PRO A 462 67.92 -2.67 57.73
CA PRO A 462 68.90 -1.98 56.91
C PRO A 462 68.22 -0.75 56.29
N ARG A 463 68.76 0.45 56.55
CA ARG A 463 68.34 1.69 55.89
C ARG A 463 68.31 1.44 54.39
N SER A 464 67.16 1.63 53.77
CA SER A 464 67.01 1.60 52.32
C SER A 464 68.04 2.57 51.70
N PRO A 465 68.69 2.22 50.58
CA PRO A 465 69.59 3.14 49.92
C PRO A 465 68.80 4.41 49.53
N ASP A 466 69.20 5.56 50.09
CA ASP A 466 68.62 6.85 49.74
C ASP A 466 69.05 7.20 48.31
N PHE A 467 68.10 7.09 47.38
CA PHE A 467 68.24 7.61 46.03
C PHE A 467 67.79 9.05 46.01
N GLY A 468 68.61 9.92 45.43
CA GLY A 468 68.29 11.34 45.37
C GLY A 468 69.14 12.08 44.36
N PHE A 469 68.81 13.34 44.15
CA PHE A 469 69.62 14.25 43.36
C PHE A 469 70.84 14.72 44.17
N GLY A 470 71.99 14.76 43.53
CA GLY A 470 73.24 15.19 44.13
C GLY A 470 74.23 15.71 43.09
N PHE A 471 75.23 16.45 43.53
CA PHE A 471 76.31 16.92 42.68
C PHE A 471 77.29 15.78 42.32
N GLU A 472 77.93 15.91 41.16
CA GLU A 472 78.99 15.01 40.70
C GLU A 472 80.07 14.83 41.79
N GLY A 473 80.31 13.59 42.25
CA GLY A 473 81.21 13.26 43.36
C GLY A 473 80.53 12.83 44.68
N ASN A 474 79.28 13.23 44.92
CA ASN A 474 78.47 12.78 46.06
C ASN A 474 77.56 11.57 45.75
N LEU A 475 77.49 11.21 44.47
CA LEU A 475 76.76 10.07 43.94
C LEU A 475 77.73 8.93 43.66
N ASP A 476 77.39 7.71 44.06
CA ASP A 476 78.18 6.51 43.79
C ASP A 476 77.91 6.04 42.35
N GLN A 477 78.77 6.41 41.40
CA GLN A 477 78.61 6.12 39.97
C GLN A 477 79.35 4.86 39.50
N THR A 478 79.97 4.08 40.40
CA THR A 478 80.85 2.96 40.06
C THR A 478 80.19 1.57 40.05
N CYS A 479 78.89 1.45 40.31
CA CYS A 479 78.17 0.18 40.12
C CYS A 479 77.26 0.22 38.88
N GLY A 480 77.89 0.21 37.71
CA GLY A 480 77.22 0.02 36.42
C GLY A 480 78.11 -0.76 35.46
N SER A 481 78.04 -2.09 35.50
CA SER A 481 78.52 -2.92 34.39
C SER A 481 77.84 -4.29 34.37
N LYS A 482 77.16 -4.53 33.25
CA LYS A 482 76.65 -5.80 32.67
C LYS A 482 75.25 -6.27 33.10
N ALA A 483 74.25 -5.77 32.38
CA ALA A 483 73.44 -6.56 31.44
C ALA A 483 72.92 -5.62 30.35
#